data_AF-A0A1Y1YZL2-F1
#
_entry.id   AF-A0A1Y1YZL2-F1
#
_cell.length_a   1.000
_cell.length_b   1.000
_cell.length_c   1.000
_cell.angle_alpha   90.00
_cell.angle_beta   90.00
_cell.angle_gamma   90.00
#
_symmetry.space_group_name_H-M   'P 1'
#
loop_
_entity.id
_entity.type
_entity.pdbx_description
1 polymer ?
#
loop_
_entity_poly.entity_id
_entity_poly.type
_entity_poly.pdbx_seq_one_letter_code
_entity_poly.pdbx_strand_id
1 'polypeptide(L)'
;SLKDATLDQQCTVTRPGVAPLASSLLVELLVSILQHPHKARAPVDSSKSQPTPSPAHPSLPPPFVHPLGTIPHTIRGYLNSFSNMQVEGKPFDACPACSDTILKLYEEDPWDFVERALNEKGWVEEISGLAEVQRKADAAAEDLDWDDEGEMQEEGEGELI
;
A
#
# COMPACT_ATOMS: atom_id res chain seq x y z
N SER A 1 19.81 11.70 -3.19
CA SER A 1 20.24 12.80 -2.32
C SER A 1 19.21 12.93 -1.22
N LEU A 2 19.60 12.85 0.06
CA LEU A 2 18.76 13.03 1.27
C LEU A 2 18.12 14.43 1.39
N LYS A 3 18.10 15.21 0.30
CA LYS A 3 17.74 16.63 0.29
C LYS A 3 16.32 16.89 -0.23
N ASP A 4 15.69 15.91 -0.90
CA ASP A 4 14.53 16.20 -1.75
C ASP A 4 13.28 15.34 -1.46
N ALA A 5 13.20 14.62 -0.35
CA ALA A 5 12.03 13.77 -0.08
C ALA A 5 11.07 14.34 0.98
N THR A 6 9.82 14.54 0.58
CA THR A 6 8.69 14.76 1.51
C THR A 6 7.98 13.45 1.76
N LEU A 7 8.04 12.99 3.01
CA LEU A 7 7.00 12.34 3.85
C LEU A 7 7.70 11.62 5.04
N ASP A 8 8.99 11.30 4.91
CA ASP A 8 9.81 10.68 5.97
C ASP A 8 11.25 11.22 6.11
N GLN A 9 11.64 12.29 5.40
CA GLN A 9 13.01 12.81 5.51
C GLN A 9 13.09 14.07 6.38
N GLN A 10 13.51 13.81 7.62
CA GLN A 10 14.21 14.67 8.57
C GLN A 10 13.64 16.09 8.76
N CYS A 11 12.90 16.25 9.87
CA CYS A 11 12.28 17.48 10.37
C CYS A 11 10.86 17.79 9.84
N THR A 12 9.99 16.78 9.80
CA THR A 12 8.56 17.02 9.54
C THR A 12 7.94 17.89 10.64
N VAL A 13 7.54 19.12 10.31
CA VAL A 13 6.60 19.89 11.14
C VAL A 13 5.22 19.28 10.96
N THR A 14 4.87 18.32 11.81
CA THR A 14 3.53 17.72 11.81
C THR A 14 2.56 18.55 12.64
N ARG A 15 1.28 18.64 12.23
CA ARG A 15 0.22 19.15 13.12
C ARG A 15 0.26 18.34 14.43
N PRO A 16 0.28 18.96 15.62
CA PRO A 16 0.47 18.25 16.89
C PRO A 16 -0.52 17.11 17.16
N GLY A 17 -1.72 17.16 16.56
CA GLY A 17 -2.73 16.11 16.69
C GLY A 17 -2.45 14.82 15.91
N VAL A 18 -1.52 14.80 14.95
CA VAL A 18 -1.25 13.61 14.12
C VAL A 18 -0.67 12.47 14.95
N ALA A 19 0.38 12.75 15.73
CA ALA A 19 1.08 11.70 16.47
C ALA A 19 0.19 11.01 17.52
N PRO A 20 -0.61 11.72 18.35
CA PRO A 20 -1.52 11.07 19.29
C PRO A 20 -2.60 10.22 18.62
N LEU A 21 -3.18 10.69 17.51
CA LEU A 21 -4.20 9.94 16.77
C LEU A 21 -3.62 8.68 16.11
N ALA A 22 -2.45 8.79 15.49
CA ALA A 22 -1.76 7.61 14.94
C ALA A 22 -1.41 6.61 16.05
N SER A 23 -0.91 7.09 17.19
CA SER A 23 -0.52 6.24 18.31
C SER A 23 -1.73 5.51 18.91
N SER A 24 -2.86 6.18 19.11
CA SER A 24 -4.06 5.53 19.65
C SER A 24 -4.61 4.47 18.70
N LEU A 25 -4.67 4.77 17.39
CA LEU A 25 -5.10 3.80 16.37
C LEU A 25 -4.19 2.57 16.32
N LEU A 26 -2.86 2.76 16.42
CA LEU A 26 -1.90 1.65 16.43
C LEU A 26 -2.05 0.75 17.66
N VAL A 27 -2.28 1.33 18.83
CA VAL A 27 -2.50 0.55 20.06
C VAL A 27 -3.80 -0.24 19.98
N GLU A 28 -4.90 0.38 19.54
CA GLU A 28 -6.18 -0.32 19.37
C GLU A 28 -6.09 -1.44 18.31
N LEU A 29 -5.38 -1.19 17.20
CA LEU A 29 -5.12 -2.21 16.18
C LEU A 29 -4.29 -3.37 16.73
N LEU A 30 -3.23 -3.08 17.51
CA LEU A 30 -2.38 -4.09 18.13
C LEU A 30 -3.19 -4.96 19.10
N VAL A 31 -3.97 -4.35 19.99
CA VAL A 31 -4.83 -5.09 20.93
C VAL A 31 -5.81 -5.96 20.16
N SER A 32 -6.44 -5.44 19.12
CA SER A 32 -7.35 -6.20 18.25
C SER A 32 -6.66 -7.41 17.60
N ILE A 33 -5.48 -7.23 17.02
CA ILE A 33 -4.69 -8.33 16.45
C ILE A 33 -4.41 -9.40 17.52
N LEU A 34 -4.02 -9.01 18.73
CA LEU A 34 -3.67 -9.96 19.80
C LEU A 34 -4.87 -10.75 20.32
N GLN A 35 -6.08 -10.18 20.29
CA GLN A 35 -7.30 -10.87 20.70
C GLN A 35 -7.85 -11.82 19.63
N HIS A 36 -7.47 -11.66 18.37
CA HIS A 36 -7.90 -12.54 17.30
C HIS A 36 -7.19 -13.92 17.36
N PRO A 37 -7.90 -15.06 17.20
CA PRO A 37 -7.29 -16.39 17.23
C PRO A 37 -6.12 -16.59 16.26
N HIS A 38 -6.24 -16.01 15.06
CA HIS A 38 -5.19 -16.03 14.03
C HIS A 38 -4.08 -14.99 14.21
N LYS A 39 -4.16 -14.10 15.21
CA LYS A 39 -3.15 -13.07 15.51
C LYS A 39 -2.75 -12.27 14.26
N ALA A 40 -1.47 -12.22 13.92
CA ALA A 40 -0.94 -11.54 12.73
C ALA A 40 -1.50 -12.06 11.39
N ARG A 41 -2.17 -13.22 11.39
CA ARG A 41 -2.86 -13.80 10.22
C ARG A 41 -4.37 -13.57 10.26
N ALA A 42 -4.85 -12.64 11.08
CA ALA A 42 -6.26 -12.28 11.10
C ALA A 42 -6.69 -11.67 9.75
N PRO A 43 -7.89 -12.00 9.25
CA PRO A 43 -8.41 -11.37 8.05
C PRO A 43 -8.76 -9.90 8.31
N VAL A 44 -8.66 -9.07 7.27
CA VAL A 44 -8.89 -7.62 7.34
C VAL A 44 -10.32 -7.27 7.77
N ASP A 45 -11.27 -8.06 7.28
CA ASP A 45 -12.69 -7.89 7.56
C ASP A 45 -13.40 -9.25 7.55
N SER A 46 -13.77 -9.72 8.73
CA SER A 46 -14.53 -10.96 8.91
C SER A 46 -15.93 -10.91 8.28
N SER A 47 -16.42 -9.73 7.87
CA SER A 47 -17.69 -9.58 7.16
C SER A 47 -17.55 -9.72 5.63
N LYS A 48 -16.34 -9.56 5.09
CA LYS A 48 -16.02 -9.78 3.66
C LYS A 48 -15.56 -11.20 3.37
N SER A 49 -15.05 -11.93 4.35
CA SER A 49 -15.12 -13.39 4.29
C SER A 49 -16.59 -13.75 4.19
N GLN A 50 -16.97 -14.45 3.12
CA GLN A 50 -18.35 -14.88 2.84
C GLN A 50 -19.11 -15.13 4.14
N PRO A 51 -20.38 -14.67 4.27
CA PRO A 51 -21.15 -14.93 5.47
C PRO A 51 -21.07 -16.42 5.75
N THR A 52 -20.30 -16.79 6.78
CA THR A 52 -20.22 -18.18 7.20
C THR A 52 -21.67 -18.52 7.52
N PRO A 53 -22.31 -19.44 6.79
CA PRO A 53 -23.69 -19.78 7.04
C PRO A 53 -23.80 -20.10 8.53
N SER A 54 -24.91 -19.69 9.15
CA SER A 54 -25.25 -20.15 10.50
C SER A 54 -24.93 -21.63 10.59
N PRO A 55 -24.24 -22.09 11.65
CA PRO A 55 -23.74 -23.46 11.72
C PRO A 55 -24.84 -24.42 11.30
N ALA A 56 -24.57 -25.24 10.26
CA ALA A 56 -25.56 -26.13 9.64
C ALA A 56 -26.19 -27.11 10.66
N HIS A 57 -25.57 -27.24 11.83
CA HIS A 57 -26.06 -28.00 12.96
C HIS A 57 -25.85 -27.20 14.27
N PRO A 58 -26.81 -27.21 15.22
CA PRO A 58 -26.73 -26.48 16.49
C PRO A 58 -25.54 -26.84 17.40
N SER A 59 -24.84 -27.94 17.10
CA SER A 59 -23.67 -28.41 17.86
C SER A 59 -22.34 -27.85 17.34
N LEU A 60 -22.33 -27.16 16.20
CA LEU A 60 -21.12 -26.53 15.67
C LEU A 60 -20.95 -25.14 16.31
N PRO A 61 -19.71 -24.74 16.67
CA PRO A 61 -19.47 -23.44 17.27
C PRO A 61 -19.83 -22.32 16.27
N PRO A 62 -20.39 -21.20 16.76
CA PRO A 62 -20.68 -20.06 15.91
C PRO A 62 -19.39 -19.49 15.32
N PRO A 63 -19.47 -18.78 14.17
CA PRO A 63 -18.31 -18.08 13.64
C PRO A 63 -17.73 -17.09 14.65
N PHE A 64 -16.42 -16.95 14.66
CA PHE A 64 -15.74 -16.05 15.56
C PHE A 64 -16.13 -14.60 15.27
N VAL A 65 -16.76 -13.95 16.24
CA VAL A 65 -17.08 -12.52 16.19
C VAL A 65 -16.03 -11.78 17.00
N HIS A 66 -15.26 -10.92 16.35
CA HIS A 66 -14.18 -10.20 17.01
C HIS A 66 -14.75 -9.13 17.97
N PRO A 67 -14.40 -9.16 19.27
CA PRO A 67 -15.07 -8.35 20.29
C PRO A 67 -14.76 -6.85 20.19
N LEU A 68 -13.65 -6.47 19.53
CA LEU A 68 -13.24 -5.08 19.35
C LEU A 68 -13.50 -4.54 17.93
N GLY A 69 -14.27 -5.26 17.12
CA GLY A 69 -14.57 -4.85 15.74
C GLY A 69 -13.59 -5.40 14.71
N THR A 70 -13.29 -4.63 13.67
CA THR A 70 -12.48 -5.09 12.52
C THR A 70 -10.97 -4.93 12.73
N ILE A 71 -10.16 -5.56 11.88
CA ILE A 71 -8.69 -5.50 11.93
C ILE A 71 -8.20 -4.96 10.59
N PRO A 72 -8.21 -3.64 10.35
CA PRO A 72 -7.82 -3.07 9.07
C PRO A 72 -6.35 -3.35 8.72
N HIS A 73 -6.06 -3.60 7.44
CA HIS A 73 -4.68 -3.76 6.93
C HIS A 73 -3.90 -2.44 7.00
N THR A 74 -4.51 -1.34 6.58
CA THR A 74 -3.90 0.00 6.66
C THR A 74 -4.96 1.03 6.99
N ILE A 75 -4.64 1.97 7.88
CA ILE A 75 -5.47 3.14 8.20
C ILE A 75 -4.75 4.40 7.72
N ARG A 76 -5.39 5.19 6.87
CA ARG A 76 -4.91 6.50 6.41
C ARG A 76 -5.81 7.61 6.97
N GLY A 77 -5.24 8.42 7.85
CA GLY A 77 -5.95 9.53 8.49
C GLY A 77 -5.64 10.88 7.85
N TYR A 78 -6.66 11.70 7.63
CA TYR A 78 -6.57 13.01 6.99
C TYR A 78 -7.18 14.08 7.92
N LEU A 79 -6.34 14.96 8.50
CA LEU A 79 -6.80 15.97 9.46
C LEU A 79 -7.39 17.24 8.82
N ASN A 80 -7.25 17.43 7.51
CA ASN A 80 -7.89 18.53 6.79
C ASN A 80 -9.39 18.26 6.60
N SER A 81 -9.74 17.01 6.29
CA SER A 81 -11.11 16.53 6.10
C SER A 81 -11.68 15.77 7.31
N PHE A 82 -10.87 15.60 8.36
CA PHE A 82 -11.21 14.80 9.55
C PHE A 82 -11.75 13.40 9.19
N SER A 83 -11.10 12.74 8.21
CA SER A 83 -11.53 11.45 7.69
C SER A 83 -10.46 10.37 7.91
N ASN A 84 -10.91 9.12 8.08
CA ASN A 84 -10.07 7.93 8.09
C ASN A 84 -10.50 7.00 6.96
N MET A 85 -9.53 6.49 6.21
CA MET A 85 -9.74 5.53 5.13
C MET A 85 -9.02 4.24 5.45
N GLN A 86 -9.72 3.11 5.32
CA GLN A 86 -9.11 1.78 5.42
C GLN A 86 -8.75 1.29 4.03
N VAL A 87 -7.51 0.85 3.85
CA VAL A 87 -6.99 0.36 2.56
C VAL A 87 -6.44 -1.04 2.75
N GLU A 88 -6.74 -1.91 1.81
CA GLU A 88 -6.19 -3.26 1.72
C GLU A 88 -5.27 -3.34 0.50
N GLY A 89 -3.96 -3.51 0.75
CA GLY A 89 -2.98 -3.82 -0.28
C GLY A 89 -2.89 -5.33 -0.56
N LYS A 90 -2.57 -5.69 -1.80
CA LYS A 90 -2.18 -7.05 -2.17
C LYS A 90 -0.65 -7.17 -2.17
N PRO A 91 -0.10 -8.36 -1.88
CA PRO A 91 1.31 -8.63 -2.12
C PRO A 91 1.68 -8.29 -3.56
N PHE A 92 2.86 -7.69 -3.74
CA PHE A 92 3.34 -7.27 -5.03
C PHE A 92 4.61 -8.04 -5.39
N ASP A 93 4.59 -8.71 -6.54
CA ASP A 93 5.65 -9.62 -6.96
C ASP A 93 7.01 -8.92 -7.13
N ALA A 94 7.00 -7.63 -7.50
CA ALA A 94 8.22 -6.83 -7.63
C ALA A 94 8.51 -5.92 -6.41
N CYS A 95 7.93 -6.23 -5.25
CA CYS A 95 8.18 -5.47 -4.02
C CYS A 95 9.67 -5.56 -3.60
N PRO A 96 10.35 -4.43 -3.38
CA PRO A 96 11.76 -4.41 -2.98
C PRO A 96 12.01 -4.90 -1.54
N ALA A 97 10.96 -5.16 -0.76
CA ALA A 97 11.05 -5.55 0.64
C ALA A 97 10.52 -6.96 0.94
N CYS A 98 9.45 -7.41 0.27
CA CYS A 98 8.76 -8.67 0.60
C CYS A 98 8.46 -9.60 -0.57
N SER A 99 8.99 -9.33 -1.77
CA SER A 99 8.89 -10.28 -2.88
C SER A 99 9.67 -11.56 -2.57
N ASP A 100 9.23 -12.68 -3.16
CA ASP A 100 9.88 -13.98 -2.96
C ASP A 100 11.37 -13.97 -3.34
N THR A 101 11.74 -13.20 -4.36
CA THR A 101 13.15 -13.02 -4.77
C THR A 101 13.96 -12.36 -3.68
N ILE A 102 13.44 -11.27 -3.09
CA ILE A 102 14.12 -10.54 -2.01
C ILE A 102 14.24 -11.41 -0.76
N LEU A 103 13.18 -12.13 -0.39
CA LEU A 103 13.20 -13.01 0.78
C LEU A 103 14.23 -14.12 0.62
N LYS A 104 14.31 -14.77 -0.55
CA LYS A 104 15.31 -15.81 -0.83
C LYS A 104 16.74 -15.29 -0.74
N LEU A 105 17.03 -14.13 -1.35
CA LEU A 105 18.36 -13.53 -1.31
C LEU A 105 18.77 -13.17 0.13
N TYR A 106 17.83 -12.64 0.91
CA TYR A 106 18.06 -12.34 2.32
C TYR A 106 18.27 -13.61 3.17
N GLU A 107 17.56 -14.70 2.87
CA GLU A 107 17.71 -15.98 3.58
C GLU A 107 19.02 -16.71 3.23
N GLU A 108 19.53 -16.56 2.01
CA GLU A 108 20.77 -17.18 1.54
C GLU A 108 22.03 -16.49 2.07
N ASP A 109 22.12 -15.15 1.96
CA ASP A 109 23.22 -14.36 2.50
C ASP A 109 22.71 -13.03 3.10
N PRO A 110 22.30 -13.03 4.38
CA PRO A 110 21.64 -11.89 4.99
C PRO A 110 22.51 -10.63 5.04
N TRP A 111 23.82 -10.78 5.30
CA TRP A 111 24.70 -9.62 5.47
C TRP A 111 25.11 -9.04 4.12
N ASP A 112 25.52 -9.87 3.15
CA ASP A 112 25.86 -9.39 1.81
C ASP A 112 24.65 -8.69 1.16
N PHE A 113 23.46 -9.28 1.30
CA PHE A 113 22.23 -8.64 0.84
C PHE A 113 22.06 -7.22 1.42
N VAL A 114 22.18 -7.07 2.74
CA VAL A 114 21.99 -5.76 3.40
C VAL A 114 23.10 -4.78 3.01
N GLU A 115 24.35 -5.23 2.96
CA GLU A 115 25.49 -4.40 2.58
C GLU A 115 25.33 -3.86 1.16
N ARG A 116 24.92 -4.71 0.21
CA ARG A 116 24.68 -4.31 -1.17
C ARG A 116 23.43 -3.43 -1.29
N ALA A 117 22.34 -3.77 -0.60
CA ALA A 117 21.13 -2.97 -0.58
C ALA A 117 21.35 -1.53 -0.08
N LEU A 118 22.24 -1.35 0.90
CA LEU A 118 22.54 -0.02 1.46
C LEU A 118 23.53 0.78 0.62
N ASN A 119 24.50 0.11 0.00
CA ASN A 119 25.62 0.79 -0.69
C ASN A 119 25.43 0.91 -2.21
N GLU A 120 24.73 -0.04 -2.85
CA GLU A 120 24.50 -0.07 -4.29
C GLU A 120 23.15 0.56 -4.65
N LYS A 121 23.17 1.83 -5.10
CA LYS A 121 21.94 2.54 -5.51
C LYS A 121 21.26 1.83 -6.67
N GLY A 122 19.97 1.51 -6.51
CA GLY A 122 19.13 0.89 -7.54
C GLY A 122 19.28 -0.64 -7.61
N TRP A 123 20.23 -1.24 -6.88
CA TRP A 123 20.43 -2.68 -6.92
C TRP A 123 19.18 -3.46 -6.48
N VAL A 124 18.54 -3.03 -5.38
CA VAL A 124 17.31 -3.66 -4.86
C VAL A 124 16.17 -3.59 -5.89
N GLU A 125 16.08 -2.50 -6.64
CA GLU A 125 15.03 -2.29 -7.64
C GLU A 125 15.23 -3.20 -8.86
N GLU A 126 16.49 -3.44 -9.25
CA GLU A 126 16.83 -4.36 -10.32
C GLU A 126 16.53 -5.81 -9.93
N ILE A 127 16.97 -6.26 -8.75
CA ILE A 127 16.74 -7.65 -8.30
C ILE A 127 15.26 -7.93 -7.99
N SER A 128 14.51 -6.93 -7.51
CA SER A 128 13.08 -7.09 -7.28
C SER A 128 12.28 -7.06 -8.58
N GLY A 129 12.87 -6.63 -9.69
CA GLY A 129 12.17 -6.40 -10.95
C GLY A 129 11.35 -5.10 -10.98
N LEU A 130 11.43 -4.27 -9.93
CA LEU A 130 10.76 -2.98 -9.88
C LEU A 130 11.30 -2.02 -10.95
N ALA A 131 12.61 -2.07 -11.23
CA ALA A 131 13.23 -1.28 -12.29
C ALA A 131 12.62 -1.60 -13.68
N GLU A 132 12.32 -2.87 -13.94
CA GLU A 132 11.68 -3.29 -15.19
C GLU A 132 10.22 -2.85 -15.27
N VAL A 133 9.50 -2.86 -14.14
CA VAL A 133 8.14 -2.30 -14.07
C VAL A 133 8.16 -0.81 -14.39
N GLN A 134 9.12 -0.06 -13.87
CA GLN A 134 9.28 1.37 -14.16
C GLN A 134 9.57 1.61 -15.66
N ARG A 135 10.53 0.88 -16.24
CA ARG A 135 10.85 1.01 -17.68
C ARG A 135 9.64 0.75 -18.58
N LYS A 136 8.83 -0.26 -18.26
CA LYS A 136 7.59 -0.56 -19.00
C LYS A 136 6.55 0.55 -18.87
N ALA A 137 6.43 1.15 -17.68
CA ALA A 137 5.53 2.26 -17.46
C ALA A 137 5.98 3.50 -18.25
N ASP A 138 7.28 3.80 -18.26
CA ASP A 138 7.84 4.92 -19.01
C ASP A 138 7.64 4.75 -20.52
N ALA A 139 7.95 3.56 -21.06
CA ALA A 139 7.72 3.26 -22.48
C ALA A 139 6.23 3.36 -22.88
N ALA A 140 5.33 2.86 -22.03
CA ALA A 140 3.89 2.97 -22.28
C ALA A 140 3.39 4.42 -22.20
N ALA A 141 4.02 5.29 -21.40
CA ALA A 141 3.69 6.71 -21.35
C ALA A 141 4.16 7.45 -22.61
N GLU A 142 5.35 7.13 -23.12
CA GLU A 142 5.87 7.67 -24.38
C GLU A 142 5.00 7.28 -25.58
N ASP A 143 4.48 6.05 -25.62
CA ASP A 143 3.58 5.57 -26.68
C ASP A 143 2.20 6.29 -26.68
N LEU A 144 1.79 6.88 -25.55
CA LEU A 144 0.50 7.57 -25.41
C LEU A 144 0.55 9.05 -25.81
N ASP A 145 1.73 9.63 -26.02
CA ASP A 145 1.94 11.07 -26.27
C ASP A 145 1.90 11.44 -27.78
N TRP A 146 1.34 10.59 -28.65
CA TRP A 146 1.39 10.72 -30.11
C TRP A 146 0.03 10.68 -30.84
N ASP A 147 -1.00 11.38 -30.35
CA ASP A 147 -2.25 11.57 -31.12
C ASP A 147 -2.87 12.98 -30.95
N ASP A 148 -2.07 14.04 -30.74
CA ASP A 148 -2.57 15.44 -30.78
C ASP A 148 -1.71 16.41 -31.61
N GLU A 149 -1.22 15.96 -32.76
CA GLU A 149 -0.79 16.86 -33.84
C GLU A 149 -1.28 16.34 -35.20
N GLY A 150 -2.48 16.77 -35.62
CA GLY A 150 -3.07 16.38 -36.89
C GLY A 150 -4.29 17.21 -37.32
N GLU A 151 -4.05 18.45 -37.76
CA GLU A 151 -4.83 19.25 -38.72
C GLU A 151 -6.38 19.22 -38.67
N MET A 152 -7.00 20.30 -38.18
CA MET A 152 -8.26 20.78 -38.75
C MET A 152 -8.14 22.26 -39.17
N GLN A 153 -8.51 22.46 -40.43
CA GLN A 153 -8.36 23.64 -41.27
C GLN A 153 -8.94 24.94 -40.70
N GLU A 154 -8.26 26.02 -41.05
CA GLU A 154 -8.77 27.37 -41.14
C GLU A 154 -10.00 27.40 -42.09
N GLU A 155 -11.22 27.41 -41.55
CA GLU A 155 -12.43 27.76 -42.28
C GLU A 155 -13.25 28.82 -41.53
N GLY A 156 -13.33 30.02 -42.11
CA GLY A 156 -14.63 30.66 -42.34
C GLY A 156 -15.27 31.47 -41.21
N GLU A 157 -15.37 32.78 -41.47
CA GLU A 157 -16.20 33.80 -40.82
C GLU A 157 -17.64 33.36 -40.46
N GLY A 158 -18.16 33.87 -39.33
CA GLY A 158 -19.57 33.76 -38.96
C GLY A 158 -19.95 34.62 -37.75
N GLU A 159 -20.39 35.85 -38.02
CA GLU A 159 -20.88 36.89 -37.09
C GLU A 159 -22.26 36.56 -36.45
N LEU A 160 -22.53 37.19 -35.30
CA LEU A 160 -23.82 37.45 -34.61
C LEU A 160 -24.46 36.27 -33.86
N ILE A 161 -24.78 36.39 -32.56
CA ILE A 161 -25.62 37.42 -31.90
C ILE A 161 -25.04 37.82 -30.53
#